data_AF-A0A8H8CDA3-F1
#
_entry.id   AF-A0A8H8CDA3-F1
#
_cell.length_a   1.000
_cell.length_b   1.000
_cell.length_c   1.000
_cell.angle_alpha   90.00
_cell.angle_beta   90.00
_cell.angle_gamma   90.00
#
_symmetry.space_group_name_H-M   'P 1'
#
loop_
_entity.id
_entity.type
_entity.pdbx_description
1 polymer ?
#
loop_
_entity_poly.entity_id
_entity_poly.type
_entity_poly.pdbx_seq_one_letter_code
_entity_poly.pdbx_strand_id
1 'polypeptide(L)'
;MLLTIIALLSAGLPSLILGSPIRPDQQSTIPTRASSFAPAQWVHPGYVVDKDQLDFVKSQVANKAKPWTDAYNQMLKDSDKYGKYVSGTRTSETVSTVSCGPTTNPDIKCTDERGDALAAWANALAWYVSGDNIYAKNAIGLMNKWSYTIKGHALSNAILQTAWAGGSWARAGELIRHTTSGLWAAKDITQFENMLRNVYLPAVKNGDTRASNWDVACLNTAIGIAVFLEDGDAYDNAMRLFQQTVPSVIYLESDGSLPRPARGQSSSASALKSRWFDQQSFGNSGQSGQIQVS
;
A
#
# COMPACT_ATOMS: atom_id res chain seq x y z
N MET A 1 -38.66 -8.99 55.97
CA MET A 1 -39.50 -9.79 55.06
C MET A 1 -39.64 -8.98 53.77
N LEU A 2 -38.70 -9.17 52.84
CA LEU A 2 -38.66 -8.52 51.52
C LEU A 2 -39.46 -9.37 50.53
N LEU A 3 -40.34 -8.77 49.72
CA LEU A 3 -40.62 -9.24 48.35
C LEU A 3 -41.35 -8.11 47.58
N THR A 4 -40.69 -7.38 46.67
CA THR A 4 -40.38 -7.65 45.24
C THR A 4 -41.46 -7.12 44.30
N ILE A 5 -41.09 -6.09 43.53
CA ILE A 5 -41.84 -5.48 42.42
C ILE A 5 -41.47 -6.22 41.13
N ILE A 6 -42.48 -6.64 40.36
CA ILE A 6 -42.34 -7.31 39.07
C ILE A 6 -42.08 -6.26 37.98
N ALA A 7 -40.97 -6.40 37.25
CA ALA A 7 -40.65 -5.64 36.05
C ALA A 7 -41.17 -6.39 34.80
N LEU A 8 -41.90 -5.68 33.93
CA LEU A 8 -42.28 -6.16 32.60
C LEU A 8 -41.07 -6.09 31.65
N LEU A 9 -40.71 -7.24 31.08
CA LEU A 9 -39.77 -7.38 29.95
C LEU A 9 -40.55 -7.31 28.63
N SER A 10 -40.25 -6.32 27.79
CA SER A 10 -40.59 -6.32 26.37
C SER A 10 -39.47 -7.02 25.58
N ALA A 11 -39.75 -8.21 25.06
CA ALA A 11 -38.85 -8.94 24.18
C ALA A 11 -38.98 -8.40 22.74
N GLY A 12 -37.93 -7.72 22.26
CA GLY A 12 -37.75 -7.43 20.84
C GLY A 12 -37.24 -8.67 20.09
N LEU A 13 -37.92 -9.06 19.02
CA LEU A 13 -37.51 -10.12 18.09
C LEU A 13 -36.22 -9.69 17.34
N PRO A 14 -35.22 -10.57 17.18
CA PRO A 14 -34.10 -10.30 16.29
C PRO A 14 -34.52 -10.52 14.84
N SER A 15 -34.42 -9.48 14.02
CA SER A 15 -34.56 -9.58 12.57
C SER A 15 -33.41 -10.43 12.01
N LEU A 16 -33.72 -11.63 11.53
CA LEU A 16 -32.81 -12.43 10.71
C LEU A 16 -32.57 -11.71 9.37
N ILE A 17 -31.35 -11.25 9.15
CA ILE A 17 -30.86 -10.90 7.81
C ILE A 17 -30.64 -12.24 7.09
N LEU A 18 -31.62 -12.65 6.28
CA LEU A 18 -31.41 -13.70 5.29
C LEU A 18 -30.44 -13.15 4.24
N GLY A 19 -29.17 -13.55 4.34
CA GLY A 19 -28.22 -13.36 3.26
C GLY A 19 -28.74 -14.06 2.01
N SER A 20 -28.79 -13.34 0.89
CA SER A 20 -29.12 -13.92 -0.41
C SER A 20 -28.17 -15.10 -0.69
N PRO A 21 -28.67 -16.27 -1.14
CA PRO A 21 -27.80 -17.39 -1.48
C PRO A 21 -26.93 -17.00 -2.68
N ILE A 22 -25.62 -17.14 -2.50
CA ILE A 22 -24.63 -17.06 -3.57
C ILE A 22 -25.04 -18.09 -4.63
N ARG A 23 -25.18 -17.67 -5.90
CA ARG A 23 -25.41 -18.60 -7.02
C ARG A 23 -24.22 -19.58 -7.07
N PRO A 24 -24.43 -20.91 -7.12
CA PRO A 24 -23.35 -21.90 -7.10
C PRO A 24 -22.37 -21.85 -8.28
N ASP A 25 -22.60 -21.00 -9.28
CA ASP A 25 -21.91 -21.05 -10.59
C ASP A 25 -20.88 -19.92 -10.81
N GLN A 26 -20.40 -19.32 -9.73
CA GLN A 26 -19.27 -18.37 -9.74
C GLN A 26 -18.24 -18.79 -8.70
N GLN A 27 -17.84 -20.06 -8.71
CA GLN A 27 -16.51 -20.41 -8.20
C GLN A 27 -15.50 -19.84 -9.19
N SER A 28 -15.11 -18.58 -8.98
CA SER A 28 -13.87 -18.07 -9.54
C SER A 28 -12.77 -19.00 -9.05
N THR A 29 -12.23 -19.82 -9.95
CA THR A 29 -11.07 -20.66 -9.67
C THR A 29 -9.91 -19.71 -9.41
N ILE A 30 -9.76 -19.25 -8.16
CA ILE A 30 -8.61 -18.45 -7.76
C ILE A 30 -7.39 -19.32 -8.06
N PRO A 31 -6.48 -18.91 -8.95
CA PRO A 31 -5.28 -19.67 -9.24
C PRO A 31 -4.56 -19.99 -7.94
N THR A 32 -4.18 -21.25 -7.72
CA THR A 32 -3.49 -21.69 -6.50
C THR A 32 -2.14 -20.98 -6.31
N ARG A 33 -1.64 -20.34 -7.37
CA ARG A 33 -0.48 -19.44 -7.35
C ARG A 33 -0.65 -18.35 -8.39
N ALA A 34 -0.45 -17.08 -7.98
CA ALA A 34 -0.40 -15.96 -8.91
C ALA A 34 0.77 -16.15 -9.90
N SER A 35 0.60 -15.71 -11.15
CA SER A 35 1.72 -15.65 -12.11
C SER A 35 2.85 -14.81 -11.54
N SER A 36 4.10 -15.24 -11.74
CA SER A 36 5.27 -14.40 -11.51
C SER A 36 5.67 -13.59 -12.73
N PHE A 37 4.99 -13.78 -13.86
CA PHE A 37 5.25 -13.10 -15.12
C PHE A 37 4.27 -11.95 -15.33
N ALA A 38 4.77 -10.89 -15.97
CA ALA A 38 4.02 -9.73 -16.40
C ALA A 38 2.85 -10.16 -17.32
N PRO A 39 1.72 -9.43 -17.26
CA PRO A 39 0.62 -9.69 -18.16
C PRO A 39 1.01 -9.33 -19.60
N ALA A 40 0.45 -10.05 -20.58
CA ALA A 40 0.62 -9.68 -21.99
C ALA A 40 -0.04 -8.34 -22.35
N GLN A 41 -1.03 -7.92 -21.56
CA GLN A 41 -1.70 -6.64 -21.66
C GLN A 41 -1.87 -6.04 -20.25
N TRP A 42 -1.38 -4.82 -20.06
CA TRP A 42 -1.53 -4.11 -18.80
C TRP A 42 -2.95 -3.55 -18.63
N VAL A 43 -3.46 -3.61 -17.41
CA VAL A 43 -4.78 -3.09 -17.04
C VAL A 43 -4.55 -2.00 -16.01
N HIS A 44 -5.18 -0.84 -16.23
CA HIS A 44 -4.99 0.34 -15.39
C HIS A 44 -6.31 0.94 -14.90
N PRO A 45 -6.37 1.46 -13.65
CA PRO A 45 -5.34 1.35 -12.62
C PRO A 45 -5.10 -0.12 -12.20
N GLY A 46 -3.83 -0.51 -12.10
CA GLY A 46 -3.44 -1.93 -11.99
C GLY A 46 -2.68 -2.29 -10.71
N TYR A 47 -2.48 -1.34 -9.81
CA TYR A 47 -1.65 -1.50 -8.63
C TYR A 47 -2.43 -1.26 -7.34
N VAL A 48 -2.63 -2.35 -6.57
CA VAL A 48 -3.33 -2.43 -5.26
C VAL A 48 -4.83 -2.17 -5.32
N VAL A 49 -5.29 -1.25 -6.16
CA VAL A 49 -6.70 -1.00 -6.44
C VAL A 49 -6.95 -1.02 -7.94
N ASP A 50 -8.02 -1.68 -8.35
CA ASP A 50 -8.51 -1.66 -9.72
C ASP A 50 -9.68 -0.68 -9.89
N LYS A 51 -10.09 -0.48 -11.14
CA LYS A 51 -11.18 0.43 -11.49
C LYS A 51 -12.53 0.02 -10.87
N ASP A 52 -12.84 -1.27 -10.82
CA ASP A 52 -14.13 -1.77 -10.32
C ASP A 52 -14.25 -1.56 -8.81
N GLN A 53 -13.15 -1.78 -8.07
CA GLN A 53 -13.06 -1.46 -6.64
C GLN A 53 -13.23 0.03 -6.37
N LEU A 54 -12.60 0.89 -7.19
CA LEU A 54 -12.75 2.33 -7.07
C LEU A 54 -14.19 2.79 -7.38
N ASP A 55 -14.83 2.23 -8.42
CA ASP A 55 -16.22 2.50 -8.77
C ASP A 55 -17.19 2.03 -7.69
N PHE A 56 -16.93 0.87 -7.09
CA PHE A 56 -17.67 0.38 -5.94
C PHE A 56 -17.61 1.39 -4.79
N VAL A 57 -16.42 1.81 -4.35
CA VAL A 57 -16.27 2.80 -3.26
C VAL A 57 -16.96 4.12 -3.60
N LYS A 58 -16.82 4.61 -4.84
CA LYS A 58 -17.49 5.82 -5.32
C LYS A 58 -19.01 5.72 -5.19
N SER A 59 -19.59 4.59 -5.59
CA SER A 59 -21.03 4.35 -5.48
C SER A 59 -21.50 4.32 -4.02
N GLN A 60 -20.73 3.70 -3.14
CA GLN A 60 -21.04 3.66 -1.71
C GLN A 60 -21.02 5.06 -1.07
N VAL A 61 -20.03 5.89 -1.42
CA VAL A 61 -19.96 7.28 -0.94
C VAL A 61 -21.13 8.11 -1.48
N ALA A 62 -21.46 7.98 -2.76
CA ALA A 62 -22.60 8.68 -3.38
C ALA A 62 -23.94 8.31 -2.71
N ASN A 63 -24.10 7.04 -2.32
CA ASN A 63 -25.27 6.52 -1.61
C ASN A 63 -25.26 6.78 -0.09
N LYS A 64 -24.23 7.49 0.43
CA LYS A 64 -24.05 7.76 1.87
C LYS A 64 -23.95 6.48 2.72
N ALA A 65 -23.48 5.39 2.14
CA ALA A 65 -23.36 4.09 2.80
C ALA A 65 -22.17 4.03 3.75
N LYS A 66 -22.37 3.42 4.91
CA LYS A 66 -21.32 3.18 5.90
C LYS A 66 -20.72 1.78 5.72
N PRO A 67 -19.40 1.60 5.93
CA PRO A 67 -18.45 2.57 6.50
C PRO A 67 -17.79 3.53 5.49
N TRP A 68 -18.03 3.38 4.19
CA TRP A 68 -17.30 4.11 3.13
C TRP A 68 -17.39 5.63 3.24
N THR A 69 -18.59 6.19 3.46
CA THR A 69 -18.76 7.65 3.59
C THR A 69 -18.00 8.22 4.79
N ASP A 70 -17.99 7.50 5.92
CA ASP A 70 -17.28 7.96 7.13
C ASP A 70 -15.76 7.95 6.89
N ALA A 71 -15.23 6.89 6.28
CA ALA A 71 -13.82 6.78 5.92
C ALA A 71 -13.38 7.85 4.90
N TYR A 72 -14.20 8.12 3.88
CA TYR A 72 -13.93 9.17 2.89
C TYR A 72 -13.87 10.56 3.55
N ASN A 73 -14.85 10.87 4.41
CA ASN A 73 -14.86 12.13 5.15
C ASN A 73 -13.70 12.27 6.13
N GLN A 74 -13.22 11.15 6.70
CA GLN A 74 -12.02 11.14 7.53
C GLN A 74 -10.77 11.44 6.70
N MET A 75 -10.61 10.81 5.53
CA MET A 75 -9.49 11.06 4.61
C MET A 75 -9.42 12.55 4.18
N LEU A 76 -10.57 13.18 3.90
CA LEU A 76 -10.63 14.61 3.54
C LEU A 76 -10.17 15.56 4.68
N LYS A 77 -10.23 15.09 5.94
CA LYS A 77 -9.85 15.87 7.12
C LYS A 77 -8.46 15.53 7.64
N ASP A 78 -7.90 14.40 7.21
CA ASP A 78 -6.61 13.91 7.69
C ASP A 78 -5.46 14.87 7.33
N SER A 79 -4.51 15.01 8.25
CA SER A 79 -3.48 16.05 8.20
C SER A 79 -2.24 15.67 9.01
N ASP A 80 -1.11 16.21 8.59
CA ASP A 80 0.14 16.22 9.35
C ASP A 80 0.57 17.65 9.68
N LYS A 81 1.80 17.82 10.19
CA LYS A 81 2.39 19.13 10.51
C LYS A 81 2.52 20.08 9.31
N TYR A 82 2.37 19.58 8.08
CA TYR A 82 2.42 20.36 6.83
C TYR A 82 1.04 20.72 6.29
N GLY A 83 -0.03 20.33 6.98
CA GLY A 83 -1.42 20.59 6.63
C GLY A 83 -2.18 19.34 6.20
N LYS A 84 -3.40 19.53 5.69
CA LYS A 84 -4.25 18.42 5.22
C LYS A 84 -3.60 17.67 4.06
N TYR A 85 -3.78 16.36 4.01
CA TYR A 85 -3.33 15.55 2.88
C TYR A 85 -4.10 15.91 1.62
N VAL A 86 -5.44 16.00 1.71
CA VAL A 86 -6.30 16.47 0.62
C VAL A 86 -6.36 18.01 0.62
N SER A 87 -5.29 18.63 0.11
CA SER A 87 -5.16 20.09 -0.02
C SER A 87 -4.20 20.46 -1.15
N GLY A 88 -4.39 21.67 -1.70
CA GLY A 88 -3.44 22.33 -2.61
C GLY A 88 -2.47 23.28 -1.92
N THR A 89 -2.51 23.38 -0.59
CA THR A 89 -1.75 24.39 0.20
C THR A 89 -0.80 23.75 1.23
N ARG A 90 -0.35 22.52 1.01
CA ARG A 90 0.63 21.86 1.90
C ARG A 90 1.95 22.64 1.90
N THR A 91 2.57 22.78 3.07
CA THR A 91 3.77 23.62 3.28
C THR A 91 5.10 22.85 3.23
N SER A 92 5.05 21.55 2.96
CA SER A 92 6.21 20.67 2.78
C SER A 92 7.14 21.14 1.65
N GLU A 93 8.42 20.79 1.74
CA GLU A 93 9.43 21.18 0.75
C GLU A 93 10.16 19.97 0.17
N THR A 94 10.59 20.11 -1.07
CA THR A 94 11.38 19.10 -1.78
C THR A 94 12.88 19.32 -1.55
N VAL A 95 13.66 18.25 -1.67
CA VAL A 95 15.13 18.30 -1.65
C VAL A 95 15.69 17.34 -2.69
N SER A 96 16.92 17.58 -3.17
CA SER A 96 17.59 16.69 -4.12
C SER A 96 17.91 15.32 -3.52
N THR A 97 18.33 15.27 -2.25
CA THR A 97 18.61 14.01 -1.54
C THR A 97 17.87 13.96 -0.22
N VAL A 98 16.89 13.06 -0.11
CA VAL A 98 16.19 12.78 1.14
C VAL A 98 17.08 11.91 2.03
N SER A 99 17.39 12.34 3.24
CA SER A 99 18.35 11.63 4.10
C SER A 99 17.73 11.28 5.44
N CYS A 100 17.59 9.98 5.71
CA CYS A 100 16.84 9.47 6.86
C CYS A 100 17.73 8.61 7.75
N GLY A 101 18.10 9.13 8.92
CA GLY A 101 18.83 8.34 9.90
C GLY A 101 17.96 7.26 10.55
N PRO A 102 18.52 6.49 11.51
CA PRO A 102 17.77 5.48 12.26
C PRO A 102 16.52 6.12 12.87
N THR A 103 15.37 5.46 12.78
CA THR A 103 14.07 5.99 13.27
C THR A 103 13.67 7.36 12.70
N THR A 104 14.18 7.73 11.51
CA THR A 104 13.98 9.06 10.90
C THR A 104 14.69 10.18 11.66
N ASN A 105 15.83 9.89 12.32
CA ASN A 105 16.67 10.89 12.98
C ASN A 105 18.14 10.77 12.53
N PRO A 106 18.71 11.76 11.82
CA PRO A 106 18.08 13.02 11.39
C PRO A 106 16.96 12.80 10.35
N ASP A 107 16.00 13.74 10.34
CA ASP A 107 14.94 13.86 9.34
C ASP A 107 15.31 14.96 8.34
N ILE A 108 16.01 14.61 7.26
CA ILE A 108 16.26 15.54 6.16
C ILE A 108 15.21 15.27 5.09
N LYS A 109 14.03 15.87 5.28
CA LYS A 109 12.86 15.84 4.38
C LYS A 109 12.24 14.46 4.16
N CYS A 110 12.47 13.51 5.07
CA CYS A 110 11.85 12.19 5.05
C CYS A 110 10.35 12.29 5.32
N THR A 111 9.97 13.11 6.31
CA THR A 111 8.56 13.36 6.62
C THR A 111 7.88 14.16 5.50
N ASP A 112 8.56 15.13 4.91
CA ASP A 112 8.04 15.92 3.77
C ASP A 112 7.73 15.01 2.57
N GLU A 113 8.70 14.19 2.14
CA GLU A 113 8.54 13.27 1.02
C GLU A 113 7.41 12.27 1.27
N ARG A 114 7.43 11.60 2.42
CA ARG A 114 6.43 10.57 2.73
C ARG A 114 5.03 11.19 2.84
N GLY A 115 4.93 12.34 3.49
CA GLY A 115 3.68 13.07 3.64
C GLY A 115 3.12 13.53 2.30
N ASP A 116 3.97 14.02 1.40
CA ASP A 116 3.54 14.43 0.06
C ASP A 116 3.17 13.27 -0.85
N ALA A 117 3.86 12.12 -0.72
CA ALA A 117 3.49 10.90 -1.44
C ALA A 117 2.10 10.41 -1.04
N LEU A 118 1.81 10.43 0.27
CA LEU A 118 0.49 10.13 0.80
C LEU A 118 -0.54 11.20 0.41
N ALA A 119 -0.17 12.48 0.40
CA ALA A 119 -1.05 13.56 -0.03
C ALA A 119 -1.44 13.43 -1.51
N ALA A 120 -0.50 13.08 -2.38
CA ALA A 120 -0.80 12.84 -3.79
C ALA A 120 -1.76 11.67 -3.94
N TRP A 121 -1.56 10.59 -3.18
CA TRP A 121 -2.48 9.46 -3.19
C TRP A 121 -3.88 9.81 -2.67
N ALA A 122 -3.97 10.53 -1.55
CA ALA A 122 -5.23 10.97 -0.98
C ALA A 122 -5.99 11.92 -1.90
N ASN A 123 -5.30 12.86 -2.56
CA ASN A 123 -5.89 13.73 -3.58
C ASN A 123 -6.34 12.94 -4.82
N ALA A 124 -5.59 11.93 -5.26
CA ALA A 124 -5.99 11.07 -6.37
C ALA A 124 -7.29 10.29 -6.06
N LEU A 125 -7.41 9.74 -4.84
CA LEU A 125 -8.65 9.11 -4.36
C LEU A 125 -9.81 10.11 -4.24
N ALA A 126 -9.55 11.31 -3.70
CA ALA A 126 -10.55 12.37 -3.60
C ALA A 126 -11.07 12.80 -4.97
N TRP A 127 -10.18 12.93 -5.96
CA TRP A 127 -10.54 13.13 -7.36
C TRP A 127 -11.47 12.03 -7.87
N TYR A 128 -11.10 10.77 -7.72
CA TYR A 128 -11.86 9.67 -8.30
C TYR A 128 -13.30 9.62 -7.78
N VAL A 129 -13.44 9.74 -6.45
CA VAL A 129 -14.72 9.65 -5.75
C VAL A 129 -15.60 10.88 -6.05
N SER A 130 -15.04 12.09 -5.98
CA SER A 130 -15.83 13.33 -6.13
C SER A 130 -16.03 13.78 -7.58
N GLY A 131 -15.07 13.49 -8.46
CA GLY A 131 -14.97 14.08 -9.80
C GLY A 131 -14.49 15.53 -9.82
N ASP A 132 -14.02 16.11 -8.70
CA ASP A 132 -13.52 17.48 -8.66
C ASP A 132 -12.06 17.57 -9.11
N ASN A 133 -11.85 18.19 -10.29
CA ASN A 133 -10.55 18.38 -10.92
C ASN A 133 -9.52 19.08 -10.02
N ILE A 134 -9.93 19.82 -8.98
CA ILE A 134 -8.98 20.46 -8.06
C ILE A 134 -8.10 19.42 -7.35
N TYR A 135 -8.67 18.28 -6.95
CA TYR A 135 -7.91 17.24 -6.27
C TYR A 135 -6.92 16.56 -7.22
N ALA A 136 -7.32 16.30 -8.48
CA ALA A 136 -6.40 15.78 -9.48
C ALA A 136 -5.22 16.73 -9.71
N LYS A 137 -5.48 18.03 -9.83
CA LYS A 137 -4.44 19.07 -9.98
C LYS A 137 -3.49 19.12 -8.78
N ASN A 138 -4.00 18.96 -7.56
CA ASN A 138 -3.17 18.91 -6.35
C ASN A 138 -2.24 17.69 -6.35
N ALA A 139 -2.77 16.51 -6.71
CA ALA A 139 -1.96 15.29 -6.84
C ALA A 139 -0.85 15.46 -7.89
N ILE A 140 -1.20 15.97 -9.08
CA ILE A 140 -0.25 16.27 -10.16
C ILE A 140 0.81 17.26 -9.69
N GLY A 141 0.41 18.32 -8.99
CA GLY A 141 1.34 19.34 -8.47
C GLY A 141 2.41 18.74 -7.56
N LEU A 142 2.02 17.87 -6.62
CA LEU A 142 2.95 17.18 -5.71
C LEU A 142 3.87 16.21 -6.46
N MET A 143 3.31 15.37 -7.34
CA MET A 143 4.09 14.42 -8.15
C MET A 143 5.11 15.15 -9.03
N ASN A 144 4.69 16.22 -9.71
CA ASN A 144 5.56 17.03 -10.54
C ASN A 144 6.68 17.68 -9.70
N LYS A 145 6.33 18.36 -8.60
CA LYS A 145 7.29 19.05 -7.72
C LYS A 145 8.43 18.12 -7.27
N TRP A 146 8.10 16.91 -6.82
CA TRP A 146 9.09 15.91 -6.44
C TRP A 146 9.88 15.36 -7.64
N SER A 147 9.21 15.03 -8.75
CA SER A 147 9.85 14.46 -9.94
C SER A 147 10.93 15.34 -10.57
N TYR A 148 10.80 16.66 -10.48
CA TYR A 148 11.83 17.58 -10.97
C TYR A 148 13.02 17.73 -10.00
N THR A 149 12.79 17.51 -8.70
CA THR A 149 13.77 17.85 -7.65
C THR A 149 14.59 16.65 -7.19
N ILE A 150 13.95 15.54 -6.83
CA ILE A 150 14.63 14.43 -6.15
C ILE A 150 15.59 13.70 -7.09
N LYS A 151 16.75 13.31 -6.54
CA LYS A 151 17.83 12.58 -7.22
C LYS A 151 18.31 11.35 -6.43
N GLY A 152 17.97 11.24 -5.15
CA GLY A 152 18.31 10.05 -4.37
C GLY A 152 17.87 10.08 -2.91
N HIS A 153 18.18 8.99 -2.23
CA HIS A 153 17.97 8.80 -0.80
C HIS A 153 19.29 8.42 -0.12
N ALA A 154 19.49 8.84 1.13
CA ALA A 154 20.72 8.57 1.88
C ALA A 154 20.46 8.21 3.35
N LEU A 155 21.52 7.74 4.01
CA LEU A 155 21.55 7.23 5.40
C LEU A 155 20.86 5.87 5.57
N SER A 156 20.88 5.36 6.80
CA SER A 156 20.53 3.96 7.11
C SER A 156 19.11 3.58 6.75
N ASN A 157 18.17 4.53 6.78
CA ASN A 157 16.76 4.29 6.49
C ASN A 157 16.37 4.62 5.04
N ALA A 158 17.35 4.90 4.16
CA ALA A 158 17.11 5.28 2.76
C ALA A 158 16.20 4.28 2.03
N ILE A 159 16.55 2.99 2.02
CA ILE A 159 15.83 1.96 1.25
C ILE A 159 14.36 1.86 1.69
N LEU A 160 14.09 1.84 3.00
CA LEU A 160 12.72 1.76 3.50
C LEU A 160 11.93 3.04 3.20
N GLN A 161 12.57 4.21 3.33
CA GLN A 161 11.97 5.49 2.93
C GLN A 161 11.60 5.48 1.44
N THR A 162 12.52 5.06 0.56
CA THR A 162 12.28 4.95 -0.87
C THR A 162 11.12 4.01 -1.17
N ALA A 163 11.04 2.86 -0.49
CA ALA A 163 9.92 1.94 -0.64
C ALA A 163 8.57 2.59 -0.24
N TRP A 164 8.47 3.18 0.94
CA TRP A 164 7.22 3.78 1.40
C TRP A 164 6.74 4.94 0.53
N ALA A 165 7.64 5.85 0.17
CA ALA A 165 7.30 6.98 -0.70
C ALA A 165 6.99 6.51 -2.13
N GLY A 166 7.85 5.67 -2.71
CA GLY A 166 7.70 5.16 -4.08
C GLY A 166 6.40 4.39 -4.27
N GLY A 167 5.99 3.59 -3.29
CA GLY A 167 4.73 2.86 -3.35
C GLY A 167 3.52 3.79 -3.38
N SER A 168 3.55 4.92 -2.67
CA SER A 168 2.46 5.90 -2.69
C SER A 168 2.47 6.72 -3.97
N TRP A 169 3.65 7.09 -4.47
CA TRP A 169 3.81 7.74 -5.77
C TRP A 169 3.24 6.91 -6.91
N ALA A 170 3.60 5.63 -7.00
CA ALA A 170 3.09 4.75 -8.05
C ALA A 170 1.55 4.63 -8.03
N ARG A 171 0.93 4.53 -6.84
CA ARG A 171 -0.55 4.50 -6.71
C ARG A 171 -1.19 5.79 -7.22
N ALA A 172 -0.65 6.94 -6.81
CA ALA A 172 -1.15 8.25 -7.24
C ALA A 172 -1.00 8.46 -8.75
N GLY A 173 0.17 8.12 -9.30
CA GLY A 173 0.45 8.22 -10.72
C GLY A 173 -0.46 7.33 -11.56
N GLU A 174 -0.61 6.06 -11.18
CA GLU A 174 -1.51 5.10 -11.82
C GLU A 174 -2.94 5.63 -11.93
N LEU A 175 -3.52 6.02 -10.80
CA LEU A 175 -4.89 6.50 -10.78
C LEU A 175 -5.02 7.76 -11.63
N ILE A 176 -4.16 8.76 -11.44
CA ILE A 176 -4.27 10.05 -12.15
C ILE A 176 -4.09 9.87 -13.65
N ARG A 177 -3.03 9.18 -14.09
CA ARG A 177 -2.70 8.98 -15.52
C ARG A 177 -3.86 8.34 -16.28
N HIS A 178 -4.50 7.34 -15.67
CA HIS A 178 -5.50 6.51 -16.35
C HIS A 178 -6.96 6.92 -16.09
N THR A 179 -7.22 7.96 -15.28
CA THR A 179 -8.60 8.40 -14.95
C THR A 179 -8.90 9.87 -15.20
N THR A 180 -7.92 10.70 -15.55
CA THR A 180 -8.12 12.16 -15.71
C THR A 180 -8.09 12.67 -17.14
N SER A 181 -7.60 11.89 -18.11
CA SER A 181 -7.44 12.22 -19.55
C SER A 181 -7.25 13.70 -19.87
N GLY A 182 -6.00 14.12 -20.08
CA GLY A 182 -5.67 15.48 -20.55
C GLY A 182 -5.37 16.51 -19.45
N LEU A 183 -5.51 16.15 -18.17
CA LEU A 183 -5.09 17.03 -17.06
C LEU A 183 -3.58 17.00 -16.78
N TRP A 184 -2.94 15.84 -16.93
CA TRP A 184 -1.50 15.69 -16.68
C TRP A 184 -0.72 15.82 -17.98
N ALA A 185 0.15 16.83 -18.06
CA ALA A 185 0.93 17.09 -19.27
C ALA A 185 1.90 15.94 -19.58
N ALA A 186 2.00 15.55 -20.85
CA ALA A 186 2.84 14.43 -21.28
C ALA A 186 4.31 14.56 -20.84
N LYS A 187 4.88 15.78 -20.90
CA LYS A 187 6.25 16.04 -20.43
C LYS A 187 6.43 15.75 -18.93
N ASP A 188 5.40 16.01 -18.13
CA ASP A 188 5.45 15.84 -16.69
C ASP A 188 5.23 14.36 -16.31
N ILE A 189 4.40 13.63 -17.08
CA ILE A 189 4.33 12.17 -17.00
C ILE A 189 5.71 11.56 -17.25
N THR A 190 6.38 11.94 -18.34
CA THR A 190 7.74 11.45 -18.65
C THR A 190 8.74 11.81 -17.56
N GLN A 191 8.65 13.02 -16.98
CA GLN A 191 9.51 13.39 -15.85
C GLN A 191 9.26 12.51 -14.62
N PHE A 192 8.00 12.19 -14.33
CA PHE A 192 7.63 11.30 -13.23
C PHE A 192 8.03 9.83 -13.47
N GLU A 193 7.86 9.33 -14.71
CA GLU A 193 8.39 8.02 -15.13
C GLU A 193 9.91 7.96 -14.89
N ASN A 194 10.64 9.01 -15.27
CA ASN A 194 12.08 9.11 -15.04
C ASN A 194 12.44 9.12 -13.55
N MET A 195 11.66 9.78 -12.70
CA MET A 195 11.84 9.75 -11.26
C MET A 195 11.68 8.31 -10.74
N LEU A 196 10.58 7.63 -11.06
CA LEU A 196 10.34 6.26 -10.59
C LEU A 196 11.41 5.28 -11.11
N ARG A 197 11.77 5.38 -12.40
CA ARG A 197 12.72 4.49 -13.06
C ARG A 197 14.15 4.68 -12.57
N ASN A 198 14.60 5.91 -12.37
CA ASN A 198 16.02 6.21 -12.13
C ASN A 198 16.35 6.48 -10.67
N VAL A 199 15.38 6.92 -9.86
CA VAL A 199 15.61 7.25 -8.44
C VAL A 199 15.05 6.16 -7.52
N TYR A 200 13.82 5.71 -7.74
CA TYR A 200 13.15 4.79 -6.80
C TYR A 200 13.43 3.31 -7.11
N LEU A 201 13.20 2.88 -8.35
CA LEU A 201 13.30 1.47 -8.75
C LEU A 201 14.67 0.83 -8.43
N PRO A 202 15.82 1.48 -8.68
CA PRO A 202 17.12 0.84 -8.43
C PRO A 202 17.34 0.46 -6.96
N ALA A 203 16.77 1.22 -6.02
CA ALA A 203 16.88 0.98 -4.58
C ALA A 203 16.00 -0.18 -4.09
N VAL A 204 14.88 -0.45 -4.76
CA VAL A 204 13.84 -1.38 -4.27
C VAL A 204 13.70 -2.67 -5.09
N LYS A 205 14.20 -2.70 -6.33
CA LYS A 205 13.97 -3.80 -7.28
C LYS A 205 14.39 -5.19 -6.80
N ASN A 206 15.34 -5.28 -5.88
CA ASN A 206 15.87 -6.55 -5.37
C ASN A 206 15.34 -6.92 -3.96
N GLY A 207 14.47 -6.08 -3.40
CA GLY A 207 14.06 -6.22 -2.00
C GLY A 207 15.20 -5.92 -1.02
N ASP A 208 14.94 -6.17 0.26
CA ASP A 208 15.90 -5.96 1.35
C ASP A 208 15.66 -6.95 2.49
N THR A 209 16.48 -8.01 2.51
CA THR A 209 16.27 -9.16 3.41
C THR A 209 16.66 -8.90 4.86
N ARG A 210 17.19 -7.70 5.19
CA ARG A 210 17.55 -7.30 6.56
C ARG A 210 16.37 -7.42 7.52
N ALA A 211 15.17 -7.10 7.07
CA ALA A 211 13.94 -7.29 7.82
C ALA A 211 12.77 -7.62 6.87
N SER A 212 11.87 -8.50 7.30
CA SER A 212 10.79 -8.99 6.44
C SER A 212 9.87 -7.87 5.93
N ASN A 213 9.57 -6.86 6.75
CA ASN A 213 8.75 -5.73 6.31
C ASN A 213 9.47 -4.81 5.31
N TRP A 214 10.80 -4.67 5.40
CA TRP A 214 11.58 -3.90 4.42
C TRP A 214 11.55 -4.61 3.07
N ASP A 215 11.71 -5.93 3.08
CA ASP A 215 11.73 -6.74 1.87
C ASP A 215 10.40 -6.63 1.11
N VAL A 216 9.28 -6.90 1.79
CA VAL A 216 7.96 -6.83 1.14
C VAL A 216 7.58 -5.40 0.75
N ALA A 217 7.98 -4.38 1.51
CA ALA A 217 7.73 -2.98 1.14
C ALA A 217 8.47 -2.60 -0.15
N CYS A 218 9.74 -3.01 -0.28
CA CYS A 218 10.54 -2.79 -1.48
C CYS A 218 9.92 -3.49 -2.70
N LEU A 219 9.58 -4.77 -2.58
CA LEU A 219 9.03 -5.56 -3.68
C LEU A 219 7.64 -5.07 -4.10
N ASN A 220 6.77 -4.75 -3.14
CA ASN A 220 5.47 -4.14 -3.42
C ASN A 220 5.64 -2.81 -4.20
N THR A 221 6.65 -2.02 -3.86
CA THR A 221 6.95 -0.76 -4.56
C THR A 221 7.51 -1.01 -5.95
N ALA A 222 8.43 -1.97 -6.10
CA ALA A 222 8.97 -2.37 -7.40
C ALA A 222 7.87 -2.85 -8.35
N ILE A 223 6.92 -3.66 -7.86
CA ILE A 223 5.74 -4.08 -8.63
C ILE A 223 4.90 -2.88 -9.06
N GLY A 224 4.59 -1.96 -8.14
CA GLY A 224 3.81 -0.76 -8.47
C GLY A 224 4.48 0.15 -9.49
N ILE A 225 5.80 0.34 -9.38
CA ILE A 225 6.58 1.07 -10.38
C ILE A 225 6.56 0.34 -11.72
N ALA A 226 6.73 -0.97 -11.72
CA ALA A 226 6.70 -1.78 -12.94
C ALA A 226 5.35 -1.70 -13.66
N VAL A 227 4.23 -1.73 -12.92
CA VAL A 227 2.89 -1.49 -13.47
C VAL A 227 2.82 -0.11 -14.12
N PHE A 228 3.16 0.96 -13.39
CA PHE A 228 3.08 2.33 -13.92
C PHE A 228 3.94 2.57 -15.17
N LEU A 229 5.09 1.90 -15.24
CA LEU A 229 6.04 1.98 -16.35
C LEU A 229 5.78 0.95 -17.45
N GLU A 230 4.81 0.04 -17.27
CA GLU A 230 4.58 -1.14 -18.11
C GLU A 230 5.89 -1.96 -18.33
N ASP A 231 6.73 -2.06 -17.30
CA ASP A 231 8.06 -2.67 -17.35
C ASP A 231 8.00 -4.16 -16.95
N GLY A 232 7.92 -5.03 -17.95
CA GLY A 232 7.79 -6.48 -17.76
C GLY A 232 8.96 -7.11 -17.00
N ASP A 233 10.20 -6.74 -17.32
CA ASP A 233 11.38 -7.31 -16.66
C ASP A 233 11.43 -6.94 -15.17
N ALA A 234 11.11 -5.69 -14.83
CA ALA A 234 11.02 -5.25 -13.44
C ALA A 234 9.90 -5.98 -12.68
N TYR A 235 8.74 -6.18 -13.33
CA TYR A 235 7.61 -6.91 -12.76
C TYR A 235 7.97 -8.38 -12.49
N ASP A 236 8.52 -9.07 -13.49
CA ASP A 236 8.91 -10.48 -13.40
C ASP A 236 9.90 -10.72 -12.26
N ASN A 237 10.90 -9.84 -12.16
CA ASN A 237 11.87 -9.90 -11.09
C ASN A 237 11.22 -9.68 -9.72
N ALA A 238 10.42 -8.61 -9.57
CA ALA A 238 9.82 -8.27 -8.30
C ALA A 238 8.79 -9.32 -7.84
N MET A 239 7.96 -9.85 -8.73
CA MET A 239 6.98 -10.90 -8.42
C MET A 239 7.65 -12.23 -8.08
N ARG A 240 8.70 -12.64 -8.81
CA ARG A 240 9.48 -13.83 -8.46
C ARG A 240 10.04 -13.71 -7.05
N LEU A 241 10.67 -12.58 -6.73
CA LEU A 241 11.23 -12.32 -5.40
C LEU A 241 10.14 -12.23 -4.32
N PHE A 242 9.01 -11.61 -4.61
CA PHE A 242 7.86 -11.51 -3.70
C PHE A 242 7.32 -12.90 -3.34
N GLN A 243 7.10 -13.75 -4.33
CA GLN A 243 6.63 -15.13 -4.10
C GLN A 243 7.62 -15.98 -3.30
N GLN A 244 8.92 -15.72 -3.43
CA GLN A 244 9.94 -16.36 -2.59
C GLN A 244 9.95 -15.82 -1.16
N THR A 245 9.57 -14.55 -0.95
CA THR A 245 9.60 -13.92 0.38
C THR A 245 8.34 -14.16 1.19
N VAL A 246 7.15 -14.15 0.60
CA VAL A 246 5.87 -14.30 1.35
C VAL A 246 5.87 -15.50 2.32
N PRO A 247 6.35 -16.70 1.94
CA PRO A 247 6.40 -17.84 2.87
C PRO A 247 7.31 -17.62 4.10
N SER A 248 8.26 -16.69 4.03
CA SER A 248 9.13 -16.33 5.15
C SER A 248 8.58 -15.24 6.07
N VAL A 249 7.43 -14.66 5.71
CA VAL A 249 6.78 -13.55 6.44
C VAL A 249 5.47 -13.99 7.08
N ILE A 250 4.72 -14.85 6.40
CA ILE A 250 3.45 -15.41 6.87
C ILE A 250 3.64 -16.92 6.99
N TYR A 251 3.51 -17.42 8.21
CA TYR A 251 3.57 -18.84 8.51
C TYR A 251 2.25 -19.49 8.14
N LEU A 252 2.34 -20.66 7.49
CA LEU A 252 1.23 -21.55 7.24
C LEU A 252 1.48 -22.88 7.94
N GLU A 253 0.42 -23.55 8.40
CA GLU A 253 0.56 -24.91 8.97
C GLU A 253 1.20 -25.89 7.99
N SER A 254 1.03 -25.67 6.67
CA SER A 254 1.70 -26.43 5.61
C SER A 254 3.22 -26.27 5.56
N ASP A 255 3.80 -25.32 6.30
CA ASP A 255 5.26 -25.16 6.40
C ASP A 255 5.91 -26.17 7.35
N GLY A 256 5.11 -26.84 8.19
CA GLY A 256 5.59 -27.78 9.20
C GLY A 256 5.91 -27.07 10.52
N SER A 257 6.84 -27.63 11.31
CA SER A 257 7.09 -27.14 12.68
C SER A 257 7.83 -25.80 12.77
N LEU A 258 8.33 -25.27 11.66
CA LEU A 258 9.12 -24.05 11.59
C LEU A 258 8.75 -23.25 10.33
N PRO A 259 8.86 -21.91 10.37
CA PRO A 259 8.60 -21.06 9.21
C PRO A 259 9.66 -21.24 8.12
N ARG A 260 9.36 -20.79 6.90
CA ARG A 260 10.33 -20.83 5.80
C ARG A 260 11.44 -19.77 6.00
N PRO A 261 12.68 -20.07 5.61
CA PRO A 261 13.75 -19.08 5.65
C PRO A 261 13.50 -17.97 4.63
N ALA A 262 13.88 -16.74 4.97
CA ALA A 262 13.93 -15.67 4.00
C ALA A 262 15.04 -15.91 2.96
N ARG A 263 14.91 -15.28 1.78
CA ARG A 263 15.87 -15.41 0.68
C ARG A 263 17.29 -15.14 1.16
N GLY A 264 18.21 -16.06 0.87
CA GLY A 264 19.63 -15.93 1.24
C GLY A 264 19.93 -15.99 2.74
N GLN A 265 18.96 -16.40 3.58
CA GLN A 265 19.15 -16.56 5.03
C GLN A 265 19.25 -18.04 5.43
N SER A 266 19.84 -18.29 6.60
CA SER A 266 19.97 -19.65 7.15
C SER A 266 18.61 -20.31 7.40
N SER A 267 18.52 -21.59 7.06
CA SER A 267 17.38 -22.46 7.39
C SER A 267 17.54 -23.21 8.71
N SER A 268 18.58 -22.90 9.50
CA SER A 268 18.75 -23.52 10.83
C SER A 268 17.61 -23.13 11.76
N ALA A 269 17.16 -24.07 12.60
CA ALA A 269 16.07 -23.82 13.55
C ALA A 269 16.34 -22.61 14.46
N SER A 270 17.61 -22.42 14.88
CA SER A 270 18.03 -21.26 15.68
C SER A 270 17.89 -19.94 14.92
N ALA A 271 18.29 -19.89 13.64
CA ALA A 271 18.17 -18.69 12.82
C ALA A 271 16.70 -18.36 12.51
N LEU A 272 15.89 -19.38 12.23
CA LEU A 272 14.46 -19.22 12.00
C LEU A 272 13.74 -18.68 13.24
N LYS A 273 14.01 -19.25 14.43
CA LYS A 273 13.45 -18.75 15.70
C LYS A 273 13.86 -17.32 15.99
N SER A 274 15.16 -17.00 15.87
CA SER A 274 15.67 -15.65 16.10
C SER A 274 15.04 -14.62 15.15
N ARG A 275 14.89 -14.97 13.86
CA ARG A 275 14.24 -14.11 12.86
C ARG A 275 12.75 -13.89 13.14
N TRP A 276 12.10 -14.86 13.78
CA TRP A 276 10.71 -14.80 14.23
C TRP A 276 10.61 -14.38 15.71
N PHE A 277 11.56 -13.56 16.19
CA PHE A 277 11.55 -12.94 17.52
C PHE A 277 11.41 -13.94 18.67
N ASP A 278 12.06 -15.09 18.54
CA ASP A 278 12.08 -16.18 19.52
C ASP A 278 10.67 -16.66 19.92
N GLN A 279 9.77 -16.64 18.93
CA GLN A 279 8.45 -17.25 19.01
C GLN A 279 8.51 -18.69 19.51
N GLN A 280 7.68 -18.99 20.51
CA GLN A 280 7.65 -20.31 21.17
C GLN A 280 6.82 -21.36 20.41
N SER A 281 5.87 -20.92 19.57
CA SER A 281 4.99 -21.80 18.79
C SER A 281 4.68 -21.28 17.39
N PHE A 282 4.62 -22.21 16.45
CA PHE A 282 4.10 -22.01 15.10
C PHE A 282 2.99 -23.05 14.90
N GLY A 283 1.77 -22.60 14.65
CA GLY A 283 0.65 -23.53 14.62
C GLY A 283 -0.64 -23.01 14.02
N ASN A 284 -0.73 -21.70 13.73
CA ASN A 284 -1.91 -21.12 13.12
C ASN A 284 -1.53 -20.47 11.79
N SER A 285 -2.19 -20.91 10.72
CA SER A 285 -2.03 -20.27 9.41
C SER A 285 -2.37 -18.78 9.47
N GLY A 286 -1.52 -17.94 8.87
CA GLY A 286 -1.67 -16.48 8.89
C GLY A 286 -0.88 -15.78 10.00
N GLN A 287 -0.17 -16.54 10.86
CA GLN A 287 0.72 -15.98 11.86
C GLN A 287 1.88 -15.23 11.19
N SER A 288 2.09 -13.96 11.57
CA SER A 288 3.18 -13.14 11.06
C SER A 288 4.32 -13.05 12.06
N GLY A 289 5.54 -12.94 11.55
CA GLY A 289 6.72 -12.77 12.40
C GLY A 289 6.80 -11.43 13.13
N GLN A 290 5.82 -10.52 12.98
CA GLN A 290 5.87 -9.19 13.63
C GLN A 290 5.05 -9.08 14.92
N ILE A 291 4.56 -10.20 15.47
CA ILE A 291 3.85 -10.16 16.76
C ILE A 291 4.88 -9.94 17.87
N GLN A 292 5.13 -8.67 18.22
CA GLN A 292 5.63 -8.34 19.55
C GLN A 292 4.53 -8.73 20.54
N VAL A 293 4.75 -9.80 21.29
CA VAL A 293 4.07 -9.95 22.57
C VAL A 293 4.77 -8.97 23.50
N SER A 294 3.99 -8.00 23.96
CA SER A 294 4.31 -6.88 24.87
C SER A 294 5.44 -7.14 25.87
#